data_AF-A0A2V7V3R4-F1
#
_entry.id   AF-A0A2V7V3R4-F1
#
_cell.length_a   1.000
_cell.length_b   1.000
_cell.length_c   1.000
_cell.angle_alpha   90.00
_cell.angle_beta   90.00
_cell.angle_gamma   90.00
#
_symmetry.space_group_name_H-M   'P 1'
#
loop_
_entity.id
_entity.type
_entity.pdbx_description
1 polymer ?
#
loop_
_entity_poly.entity_id
_entity_poly.type
_entity_poly.pdbx_seq_one_letter_code
_entity_poly.pdbx_strand_id
1 'polypeptide(L)'
;MQFQLDGAPLGAEDASAPYAVNWDTTNASPGSHSLTAVARDGAGNKTTASPVSVTVPDTMPPTVTMTSPGSGATVTGVVAVSATATDNVGVAGVQFQLDGAPYGAEDTSAPYSVNWDTTTAANGSHGLRAVARDAAGNNTTSAAVTVTVSNGAPPDTTPPTVTMTAPAPGATVAGSVSVTADASDNVGVAGVQFQLDGAPLGAEDTAAPYSVSWNTATAANGTHTLTAVARDAANNTATAASVTVTVSNGALASGDLFITLLDGSVQWHGPDGSLRQVLSFISDGQASSAAFDAAGNLYVPHWWGHSPGMPGNMVARYSSSASYLGAFGSGYNCDPSSVT
;
A
#
# COMPACT_ATOMS: atom_id res chain seq x y z
N MET A 1 -10.30 -60.57 -59.18
CA MET A 1 -9.39 -59.86 -58.25
C MET A 1 -10.23 -59.27 -57.13
N GLN A 2 -9.93 -59.63 -55.88
CA GLN A 2 -10.64 -59.08 -54.71
C GLN A 2 -9.74 -58.06 -54.02
N PHE A 3 -10.21 -56.83 -53.86
CA PHE A 3 -9.54 -55.83 -53.04
C PHE A 3 -9.96 -55.99 -51.57
N GLN A 4 -9.07 -55.67 -50.65
CA GLN A 4 -9.34 -55.72 -49.21
C GLN A 4 -8.86 -54.43 -48.53
N LEU A 5 -9.64 -53.97 -47.56
CA LEU A 5 -9.34 -52.88 -46.63
C LEU A 5 -9.23 -53.49 -45.23
N ASP A 6 -8.06 -53.36 -44.60
CA ASP A 6 -7.77 -53.91 -43.27
C ASP A 6 -8.07 -55.42 -43.14
N GLY A 7 -7.85 -56.16 -44.23
CA GLY A 7 -8.11 -57.60 -44.33
C GLY A 7 -9.57 -57.97 -44.62
N ALA A 8 -10.50 -57.02 -44.63
CA ALA A 8 -11.90 -57.23 -45.01
C ALA A 8 -12.11 -56.95 -46.51
N PRO A 9 -13.02 -57.66 -47.21
CA PRO A 9 -13.34 -57.37 -48.60
C PRO A 9 -13.80 -55.92 -48.81
N LEU A 10 -13.14 -55.22 -49.73
CA LEU A 10 -13.53 -53.92 -50.23
C LEU A 10 -14.21 -54.11 -51.58
N GLY A 11 -15.54 -54.00 -51.61
CA GLY A 11 -16.33 -54.26 -52.82
C GLY A 11 -16.40 -55.73 -53.23
N ALA A 12 -17.08 -56.00 -54.35
CA ALA A 12 -17.15 -57.32 -54.96
C ALA A 12 -15.88 -57.67 -55.73
N GLU A 13 -15.69 -58.95 -56.06
CA GLU A 13 -14.58 -59.39 -56.89
C GLU A 13 -14.69 -58.82 -58.32
N ASP A 14 -13.62 -58.19 -58.81
CA ASP A 14 -13.52 -57.67 -60.17
C ASP A 14 -12.98 -58.74 -61.14
N ALA A 15 -13.75 -59.07 -62.17
CA ALA A 15 -13.44 -60.12 -63.14
C ALA A 15 -12.82 -59.60 -64.46
N SER A 16 -12.66 -58.29 -64.63
CA SER A 16 -12.19 -57.69 -65.89
C SER A 16 -11.00 -56.76 -65.69
N ALA A 17 -9.99 -56.89 -66.55
CA ALA A 17 -8.85 -55.99 -66.57
C ALA A 17 -9.18 -54.68 -67.35
N PRO A 18 -8.68 -53.51 -66.91
CA PRO A 18 -7.87 -53.28 -65.71
C PRO A 18 -8.70 -53.36 -64.43
N TYR A 19 -8.19 -54.08 -63.41
CA TYR A 19 -8.89 -54.31 -62.15
C TYR A 19 -8.92 -53.05 -61.28
N ALA A 20 -10.08 -52.69 -60.73
CA ALA A 20 -10.23 -51.51 -59.87
C ALA A 20 -11.34 -51.66 -58.83
N VAL A 21 -11.25 -50.86 -57.76
CA VAL A 21 -12.31 -50.70 -56.77
C VAL A 21 -12.39 -49.24 -56.31
N ASN A 22 -13.59 -48.78 -55.97
CA ASN A 22 -13.78 -47.49 -55.32
C ASN A 22 -13.85 -47.68 -53.81
N TRP A 23 -13.08 -46.88 -53.08
CA TRP A 23 -13.16 -46.73 -51.64
C TRP A 23 -13.65 -45.32 -51.32
N ASP A 24 -14.79 -45.22 -50.65
CA ASP A 24 -15.28 -43.96 -50.09
C ASP A 24 -14.60 -43.69 -48.75
N THR A 25 -13.62 -42.79 -48.75
CA THR A 25 -12.85 -42.41 -47.57
C THR A 25 -13.58 -41.45 -46.65
N THR A 26 -14.73 -40.88 -47.05
CA THR A 26 -15.49 -39.93 -46.22
C THR A 26 -16.18 -40.59 -45.02
N ASN A 27 -16.37 -41.91 -45.07
CA ASN A 27 -16.96 -42.72 -44.01
C ASN A 27 -15.92 -43.59 -43.28
N ALA A 28 -14.64 -43.47 -43.64
CA ALA A 28 -13.56 -44.19 -42.98
C ALA A 28 -13.15 -43.45 -41.69
N SER A 29 -12.78 -44.21 -40.66
CA SER A 29 -12.15 -43.62 -39.47
C SER A 29 -10.81 -42.95 -39.85
N PRO A 30 -10.43 -41.82 -39.23
CA PRO A 30 -9.08 -41.30 -39.40
C PRO A 30 -8.03 -42.31 -38.96
N GLY A 31 -6.88 -42.30 -39.64
CA GLY A 31 -5.74 -43.16 -39.31
C GLY A 31 -5.21 -43.98 -40.49
N SER A 32 -4.33 -44.92 -40.18
CA SER A 32 -3.69 -45.77 -41.18
C SER A 32 -4.56 -46.99 -41.50
N HIS A 33 -4.79 -47.20 -42.79
CA HIS A 33 -5.51 -48.33 -43.35
C HIS A 33 -4.61 -49.12 -44.30
N SER A 34 -4.79 -50.44 -44.33
CA SER A 34 -4.05 -51.36 -45.19
C SER A 34 -4.89 -51.82 -46.37
N LEU A 35 -4.48 -51.47 -47.59
CA LEU A 35 -5.07 -51.96 -48.83
C LEU A 35 -4.27 -53.14 -49.39
N THR A 36 -4.93 -54.25 -49.67
CA THR A 36 -4.34 -55.39 -50.39
C THR A 36 -5.23 -55.82 -51.55
N ALA A 37 -4.66 -56.56 -52.50
CA ALA A 37 -5.40 -57.16 -53.59
C ALA A 37 -5.07 -58.66 -53.67
N VAL A 38 -6.10 -59.49 -53.77
CA VAL A 38 -6.00 -60.94 -53.91
C VAL A 38 -6.37 -61.31 -55.33
N ALA A 39 -5.39 -61.78 -56.10
CA ALA A 39 -5.61 -62.37 -57.42
C ALA A 39 -5.93 -63.86 -57.27
N ARG A 40 -6.87 -64.37 -58.07
CA ARG A 40 -7.21 -65.78 -58.15
C ARG A 40 -7.16 -66.23 -59.62
N ASP A 41 -6.48 -67.34 -59.91
CA ASP A 41 -6.47 -67.92 -61.26
C ASP A 41 -7.70 -68.83 -61.53
N GLY A 42 -7.83 -69.32 -62.76
CA GLY A 42 -8.94 -70.21 -63.15
C GLY A 42 -8.93 -71.58 -62.46
N ALA A 43 -7.78 -72.02 -61.93
CA ALA A 43 -7.64 -73.23 -61.13
C ALA A 43 -7.95 -72.99 -59.64
N GLY A 44 -8.07 -71.72 -59.24
CA GLY A 44 -8.41 -71.28 -57.89
C GLY A 44 -7.24 -70.95 -56.99
N ASN A 45 -6.01 -70.96 -57.51
CA ASN A 45 -4.83 -70.54 -56.76
C ASN A 45 -4.90 -69.04 -56.48
N LYS A 46 -4.52 -68.62 -55.26
CA LYS A 46 -4.57 -67.22 -54.82
C LYS A 46 -3.18 -66.68 -54.53
N THR A 47 -2.97 -65.42 -54.89
CA THR A 47 -1.79 -64.64 -54.50
C THR A 47 -2.26 -63.29 -53.98
N THR A 48 -1.68 -62.84 -52.87
CA THR A 48 -1.98 -61.56 -52.24
C THR A 48 -0.83 -60.59 -52.50
N ALA A 49 -1.14 -59.38 -52.98
CA ALA A 49 -0.17 -58.32 -53.13
C ALA A 49 0.33 -57.83 -51.75
N SER A 50 1.54 -57.27 -51.72
CA SER A 50 2.03 -56.56 -50.53
C SER A 50 1.07 -55.43 -50.14
N PRO A 51 0.83 -55.20 -48.84
CA PRO A 51 -0.07 -54.16 -48.39
C PRO A 51 0.43 -52.77 -48.78
N VAL A 52 -0.48 -51.94 -49.25
CA VAL A 52 -0.31 -50.50 -49.42
C VAL A 52 -0.93 -49.81 -48.22
N SER A 53 -0.13 -49.04 -47.48
CA SER A 53 -0.66 -48.24 -46.36
C SER A 53 -1.19 -46.90 -46.89
N VAL A 54 -2.42 -46.58 -46.56
CA VAL A 54 -3.08 -45.31 -46.87
C VAL A 54 -3.52 -44.65 -45.57
N THR A 55 -3.27 -43.35 -45.41
CA THR A 55 -3.72 -42.62 -44.23
C THR A 55 -4.95 -41.79 -44.58
N VAL A 56 -6.05 -42.02 -43.86
CA VAL A 56 -7.23 -41.17 -43.87
C VAL A 56 -6.98 -40.01 -42.91
N PRO A 57 -7.02 -38.74 -43.36
CA PRO A 57 -6.75 -37.60 -42.50
C PRO A 57 -7.87 -37.40 -41.48
N ASP A 58 -7.52 -36.92 -40.30
CA ASP A 58 -8.51 -36.44 -39.34
C ASP A 58 -8.94 -35.02 -39.70
N THR A 59 -10.25 -34.82 -39.82
CA THR A 59 -10.86 -33.55 -40.25
C THR A 59 -11.85 -33.00 -39.24
N MET A 60 -12.05 -33.70 -38.12
CA MET A 60 -13.00 -33.29 -37.09
C MET A 60 -12.24 -32.53 -36.00
N PRO A 61 -12.62 -31.26 -35.71
CA PRO A 61 -11.96 -30.50 -34.66
C PRO A 61 -12.39 -30.94 -33.25
N PRO A 62 -11.53 -30.72 -32.24
CA PRO A 62 -11.89 -30.94 -30.85
C PRO A 62 -13.10 -30.11 -30.40
N THR A 63 -13.76 -30.53 -29.33
CA THR A 63 -14.66 -29.68 -28.52
C THR A 63 -13.89 -29.15 -27.31
N VAL A 64 -14.21 -27.93 -26.85
CA VAL A 64 -13.58 -27.34 -25.66
C VAL A 64 -14.53 -26.42 -24.90
N THR A 65 -14.52 -26.50 -23.57
CA THR A 65 -15.31 -25.65 -22.68
C THR A 65 -14.51 -25.22 -21.45
N MET A 66 -14.63 -23.94 -21.07
CA MET A 66 -14.08 -23.43 -19.81
C MET A 66 -14.82 -24.03 -18.63
N THR A 67 -14.10 -24.43 -17.59
CA THR A 67 -14.67 -25.00 -16.35
C THR A 67 -14.44 -24.14 -15.12
N SER A 68 -13.37 -23.34 -15.10
CA SER A 68 -13.07 -22.38 -14.04
C SER A 68 -12.23 -21.23 -14.59
N PRO A 69 -12.37 -20.00 -14.08
CA PRO A 69 -13.47 -19.53 -13.22
C PRO A 69 -14.83 -19.54 -13.93
N GLY A 70 -15.92 -19.41 -13.17
CA GLY A 70 -17.27 -19.30 -13.73
C GLY A 70 -17.56 -17.91 -14.32
N SER A 71 -18.52 -17.83 -15.24
CA SER A 71 -18.94 -16.54 -15.81
C SER A 71 -19.51 -15.61 -14.74
N GLY A 72 -19.07 -14.36 -14.73
CA GLY A 72 -19.42 -13.35 -13.73
C GLY A 72 -18.65 -13.46 -12.41
N ALA A 73 -17.70 -14.39 -12.28
CA ALA A 73 -16.91 -14.51 -11.06
C ALA A 73 -16.08 -13.24 -10.81
N THR A 74 -15.96 -12.85 -9.54
CA THR A 74 -14.97 -11.88 -9.08
C THR A 74 -13.74 -12.63 -8.59
N VAL A 75 -12.57 -12.25 -9.09
CA VAL A 75 -11.31 -12.95 -8.83
C VAL A 75 -10.22 -12.02 -8.32
N THR A 76 -9.32 -12.56 -7.51
CA THR A 76 -8.15 -11.86 -6.96
C THR A 76 -7.05 -12.87 -6.63
N GLY A 77 -5.78 -12.43 -6.65
CA GLY A 77 -4.62 -13.26 -6.40
C GLY A 77 -4.36 -14.29 -7.51
N VAL A 78 -3.94 -15.49 -7.13
CA VAL A 78 -3.67 -16.58 -8.09
C VAL A 78 -4.92 -17.43 -8.28
N VAL A 79 -5.38 -17.54 -9.53
CA VAL A 79 -6.61 -18.21 -9.93
C VAL A 79 -6.29 -19.37 -10.87
N ALA A 80 -6.83 -20.56 -10.60
CA ALA A 80 -6.77 -21.66 -11.55
C ALA A 80 -7.80 -21.47 -12.67
N VAL A 81 -7.29 -21.31 -13.90
CA VAL A 81 -8.08 -21.25 -15.12
C VAL A 81 -8.03 -22.62 -15.78
N SER A 82 -9.17 -23.28 -15.93
CA SER A 82 -9.24 -24.67 -16.40
C SER A 82 -10.29 -24.86 -17.49
N ALA A 83 -10.08 -25.88 -18.31
CA ALA A 83 -10.99 -26.26 -19.39
C ALA A 83 -11.08 -27.79 -19.53
N THR A 84 -12.14 -28.25 -20.18
CA THR A 84 -12.27 -29.63 -20.65
C THR A 84 -12.31 -29.64 -22.16
N ALA A 85 -11.61 -30.60 -22.78
CA ALA A 85 -11.58 -30.78 -24.22
C ALA A 85 -11.67 -32.26 -24.58
N THR A 86 -12.37 -32.59 -25.67
CA THR A 86 -12.51 -33.96 -26.19
C THR A 86 -12.49 -33.96 -27.71
N ASP A 87 -12.03 -35.06 -28.30
CA ASP A 87 -11.86 -35.22 -29.74
C ASP A 87 -12.03 -36.70 -30.13
N ASN A 88 -12.35 -37.00 -31.40
CA ASN A 88 -12.54 -38.38 -31.91
C ASN A 88 -11.25 -39.20 -31.99
N VAL A 89 -10.10 -38.58 -32.24
CA VAL A 89 -8.79 -39.24 -32.22
C VAL A 89 -8.02 -38.87 -30.96
N GLY A 90 -8.00 -37.59 -30.61
CA GLY A 90 -7.38 -37.11 -29.39
C GLY A 90 -7.00 -35.62 -29.44
N VAL A 91 -7.03 -34.99 -28.27
CA VAL A 91 -6.62 -33.59 -28.11
C VAL A 91 -5.11 -33.53 -27.93
N ALA A 92 -4.43 -32.76 -28.76
CA ALA A 92 -2.98 -32.55 -28.70
C ALA A 92 -2.58 -31.46 -27.70
N GLY A 93 -3.46 -30.50 -27.42
CA GLY A 93 -3.22 -29.49 -26.39
C GLY A 93 -4.31 -28.42 -26.30
N VAL A 94 -4.27 -27.66 -25.21
CA VAL A 94 -5.16 -26.55 -24.90
C VAL A 94 -4.35 -25.30 -24.56
N GLN A 95 -4.51 -24.25 -25.36
CA GLN A 95 -3.95 -22.93 -25.09
C GLN A 95 -5.03 -22.04 -24.46
N PHE A 96 -4.79 -21.57 -23.24
CA PHE A 96 -5.64 -20.57 -22.61
C PHE A 96 -5.36 -19.19 -23.18
N GLN A 97 -6.37 -18.33 -23.18
CA GLN A 97 -6.29 -16.95 -23.62
C GLN A 97 -6.89 -16.00 -22.57
N LEU A 98 -6.24 -14.84 -22.39
CA LEU A 98 -6.70 -13.71 -21.61
C LEU A 98 -6.87 -12.51 -22.55
N ASP A 99 -8.08 -11.97 -22.61
CA ASP A 99 -8.47 -10.84 -23.47
C ASP A 99 -8.12 -11.04 -24.96
N GLY A 100 -8.20 -12.29 -25.42
CA GLY A 100 -7.93 -12.69 -26.81
C GLY A 100 -6.46 -12.97 -27.11
N ALA A 101 -5.54 -12.72 -26.19
CA ALA A 101 -4.13 -13.07 -26.31
C ALA A 101 -3.82 -14.42 -25.63
N PRO A 102 -2.89 -15.24 -26.12
CA PRO A 102 -2.42 -16.43 -25.42
C PRO A 102 -1.91 -16.11 -24.02
N TYR A 103 -2.32 -16.89 -23.02
CA TYR A 103 -1.89 -16.79 -21.64
C TYR A 103 -1.21 -18.08 -21.19
N GLY A 104 0.06 -17.98 -20.79
CA GLY A 104 0.88 -19.13 -20.44
C GLY A 104 1.28 -20.01 -21.63
N ALA A 105 2.06 -21.04 -21.35
CA ALA A 105 2.33 -22.09 -22.32
C ALA A 105 1.08 -22.94 -22.55
N GLU A 106 0.99 -23.55 -23.72
CA GLU A 106 -0.03 -24.54 -24.00
C GLU A 106 0.11 -25.77 -23.08
N ASP A 107 -1.03 -26.24 -22.57
CA ASP A 107 -1.09 -27.46 -21.79
C ASP A 107 -1.39 -28.66 -22.69
N THR A 108 -0.44 -29.60 -22.76
CA THR A 108 -0.52 -30.79 -23.62
C THR A 108 -1.01 -32.03 -22.88
N SER A 109 -1.43 -31.90 -21.61
CA SER A 109 -1.89 -33.02 -20.79
C SER A 109 -3.16 -32.70 -20.01
N ALA A 110 -4.17 -33.57 -20.10
CA ALA A 110 -5.36 -33.45 -19.26
C ALA A 110 -5.04 -33.86 -17.79
N PRO A 111 -5.63 -33.22 -16.77
CA PRO A 111 -6.61 -32.12 -16.86
C PRO A 111 -5.95 -30.76 -17.21
N TYR A 112 -6.55 -30.05 -18.16
CA TYR A 112 -5.98 -28.80 -18.69
C TYR A 112 -6.19 -27.62 -17.74
N SER A 113 -5.10 -26.97 -17.31
CA SER A 113 -5.18 -25.82 -16.41
C SER A 113 -3.95 -24.91 -16.49
N VAL A 114 -4.16 -23.62 -16.26
CA VAL A 114 -3.09 -22.62 -16.05
C VAL A 114 -3.38 -21.78 -14.81
N ASN A 115 -2.33 -21.43 -14.06
CA ASN A 115 -2.45 -20.47 -12.97
C ASN A 115 -2.34 -19.05 -13.52
N TRP A 116 -3.36 -18.24 -13.27
CA TRP A 116 -3.39 -16.82 -13.59
C TRP A 116 -3.15 -16.00 -12.33
N ASP A 117 -2.04 -15.25 -12.29
CA ASP A 117 -1.81 -14.20 -11.30
C ASP A 117 -2.58 -12.94 -11.72
N THR A 118 -3.71 -12.67 -11.06
CA THR A 118 -4.54 -11.50 -11.40
C THR A 118 -3.88 -10.20 -10.97
N THR A 119 -2.86 -10.21 -10.10
CA THR A 119 -2.20 -8.98 -9.61
C THR A 119 -1.40 -8.26 -10.71
N THR A 120 -1.09 -8.96 -11.80
CA THR A 120 -0.44 -8.37 -12.99
C THR A 120 -1.44 -7.83 -14.01
N ALA A 121 -2.74 -8.00 -13.77
CA ALA A 121 -3.81 -7.47 -14.62
C ALA A 121 -4.43 -6.23 -13.97
N ALA A 122 -4.97 -5.33 -14.80
CA ALA A 122 -5.75 -4.20 -14.31
C ALA A 122 -7.03 -4.70 -13.61
N ASN A 123 -7.54 -3.95 -12.63
CA ASN A 123 -8.88 -4.24 -12.11
C ASN A 123 -9.93 -3.95 -13.20
N GLY A 124 -10.94 -4.81 -13.29
CA GLY A 124 -12.00 -4.67 -14.28
C GLY A 124 -12.42 -5.99 -14.92
N SER A 125 -13.15 -5.89 -16.04
CA SER A 125 -13.66 -7.05 -16.77
C SER A 125 -12.59 -7.66 -17.67
N HIS A 126 -12.38 -8.98 -17.56
CA HIS A 126 -11.47 -9.75 -18.40
C HIS A 126 -12.19 -10.93 -19.04
N GLY A 127 -11.83 -11.25 -20.29
CA GLY A 127 -12.36 -12.39 -21.04
C GLY A 127 -11.38 -13.55 -21.07
N LEU A 128 -11.83 -14.72 -20.62
CA LEU A 128 -11.08 -15.98 -20.65
C LEU A 128 -11.63 -16.91 -21.73
N ARG A 129 -10.74 -17.55 -22.48
CA ARG A 129 -11.06 -18.59 -23.47
C ARG A 129 -10.03 -19.72 -23.41
N ALA A 130 -10.39 -20.87 -23.98
CA ALA A 130 -9.48 -21.96 -24.26
C ALA A 130 -9.55 -22.33 -25.75
N VAL A 131 -8.41 -22.58 -26.36
CA VAL A 131 -8.27 -23.06 -27.74
C VAL A 131 -7.71 -24.47 -27.68
N ALA A 132 -8.51 -25.47 -28.03
CA ALA A 132 -8.06 -26.85 -28.14
C ALA A 132 -7.66 -27.16 -29.57
N ARG A 133 -6.61 -27.97 -29.75
CA ARG A 133 -6.23 -28.53 -31.04
C ARG A 133 -6.00 -30.03 -30.98
N ASP A 134 -6.14 -30.70 -32.10
CA ASP A 134 -5.72 -32.09 -32.29
C ASP A 134 -4.32 -32.16 -32.93
N ALA A 135 -3.85 -33.39 -33.22
CA ALA A 135 -2.56 -33.63 -33.89
C ALA A 135 -2.61 -33.40 -35.41
N ALA A 136 -3.80 -33.35 -36.01
CA ALA A 136 -4.01 -33.08 -37.43
C ALA A 136 -4.05 -31.58 -37.76
N GLY A 137 -4.10 -30.72 -36.73
CA GLY A 137 -4.09 -29.27 -36.83
C GLY A 137 -5.48 -28.64 -36.79
N ASN A 138 -6.54 -29.41 -36.56
CA ASN A 138 -7.89 -28.88 -36.38
C ASN A 138 -8.00 -28.23 -35.00
N ASN A 139 -8.78 -27.14 -34.89
CA ASN A 139 -8.85 -26.33 -33.68
C ASN A 139 -10.26 -25.80 -33.41
N THR A 140 -10.58 -25.67 -32.13
CA THR A 140 -11.82 -25.03 -31.65
C THR A 140 -11.50 -24.07 -30.51
N THR A 141 -12.14 -22.91 -30.53
CA THR A 141 -12.09 -21.92 -29.45
C THR A 141 -13.38 -22.00 -28.64
N SER A 142 -13.27 -22.05 -27.31
CA SER A 142 -14.41 -22.05 -26.41
C SER A 142 -15.21 -20.75 -26.48
N ALA A 143 -16.45 -20.79 -25.96
CA ALA A 143 -17.14 -19.57 -25.56
C ALA A 143 -16.28 -18.78 -24.55
N ALA A 144 -16.41 -17.45 -24.57
CA ALA A 144 -15.75 -16.60 -23.59
C ALA A 144 -16.44 -16.70 -22.24
N VAL A 145 -15.62 -16.75 -21.19
CA VAL A 145 -16.04 -16.53 -19.81
C VAL A 145 -15.56 -15.14 -19.41
N THR A 146 -16.49 -14.26 -19.02
CA THR A 146 -16.14 -12.94 -18.50
C THR A 146 -16.04 -12.99 -16.97
N VAL A 147 -14.96 -12.47 -16.42
CA VAL A 147 -14.74 -12.33 -14.97
C VAL A 147 -14.35 -10.91 -14.62
N THR A 148 -14.50 -10.55 -13.35
CA THR A 148 -14.08 -9.24 -12.83
C THR A 148 -12.87 -9.41 -11.92
N VAL A 149 -11.74 -8.80 -12.27
CA VAL A 149 -10.57 -8.72 -11.40
C VAL A 149 -10.76 -7.58 -10.39
N SER A 150 -10.56 -7.89 -9.11
CA SER A 150 -10.65 -6.93 -8.01
C SER A 150 -9.53 -7.16 -6.99
N ASN A 151 -8.33 -6.66 -7.29
CA ASN A 151 -7.14 -6.78 -6.43
C ASN A 151 -7.03 -5.67 -5.35
N GLY A 152 -8.10 -4.91 -5.11
CA GLY A 152 -8.05 -3.69 -4.30
C GLY A 152 -7.47 -2.48 -5.06
N ALA A 153 -7.52 -1.30 -4.44
CA ALA A 153 -6.84 -0.12 -4.99
C ALA A 153 -5.32 -0.34 -4.96
N PRO A 154 -4.56 0.19 -5.93
CA PRO A 154 -3.10 0.22 -5.83
C PRO A 154 -2.67 0.85 -4.49
N PRO A 155 -1.57 0.38 -3.87
CA PRO A 155 -1.01 1.05 -2.71
C PRO A 155 -0.76 2.53 -3.02
N ASP A 156 -1.10 3.42 -2.09
CA ASP A 156 -0.76 4.83 -2.25
C ASP A 156 0.74 5.01 -2.04
N THR A 157 1.40 5.58 -3.03
CA THR A 157 2.85 5.84 -3.04
C THR A 157 3.17 7.33 -3.18
N THR A 158 2.17 8.18 -3.15
CA THR A 158 2.35 9.62 -3.35
C THR A 158 2.48 10.27 -1.98
N PRO A 159 3.59 10.94 -1.66
CA PRO A 159 3.71 11.65 -0.39
C PRO A 159 2.83 12.89 -0.34
N PRO A 160 2.40 13.31 0.87
CA PRO A 160 1.75 14.60 1.06
C PRO A 160 2.62 15.78 0.60
N THR A 161 1.99 16.94 0.46
CA THR A 161 2.66 18.24 0.45
C THR A 161 2.43 18.94 1.77
N VAL A 162 3.41 19.71 2.27
CA VAL A 162 3.29 20.44 3.52
C VAL A 162 4.08 21.75 3.48
N THR A 163 3.49 22.82 4.01
CA THR A 163 4.10 24.14 4.08
C THR A 163 3.80 24.81 5.41
N MET A 164 4.82 25.38 6.05
CA MET A 164 4.65 26.21 7.25
C MET A 164 3.88 27.48 6.89
N THR A 165 2.87 27.83 7.69
CA THR A 165 2.06 29.05 7.50
C THR A 165 2.27 30.08 8.59
N ALA A 166 2.64 29.64 9.80
CA ALA A 166 3.07 30.53 10.87
C ALA A 166 4.07 29.82 11.81
N PRO A 167 5.01 30.55 12.44
CA PRO A 167 5.31 31.98 12.25
C PRO A 167 5.90 32.30 10.86
N ALA A 168 5.93 33.58 10.48
CA ALA A 168 6.60 34.01 9.25
C ALA A 168 8.13 33.82 9.35
N PRO A 169 8.84 33.52 8.24
CA PRO A 169 10.29 33.48 8.23
C PRO A 169 10.93 34.76 8.78
N GLY A 170 11.86 34.60 9.70
CA GLY A 170 12.56 35.69 10.38
C GLY A 170 11.77 36.36 11.51
N ALA A 171 10.58 35.86 11.87
CA ALA A 171 9.79 36.42 12.95
C ALA A 171 10.55 36.34 14.30
N THR A 172 10.45 37.42 15.08
CA THR A 172 10.83 37.40 16.50
C THR A 172 9.62 36.98 17.32
N VAL A 173 9.78 35.95 18.15
CA VAL A 173 8.68 35.35 18.91
C VAL A 173 8.99 35.28 20.41
N ALA A 174 7.94 35.36 21.23
CA ALA A 174 7.99 35.25 22.68
C ALA A 174 6.64 34.79 23.24
N GLY A 175 6.63 34.18 24.42
CA GLY A 175 5.43 33.68 25.09
C GLY A 175 4.82 32.45 24.41
N SER A 176 3.50 32.46 24.23
CA SER A 176 2.76 31.37 23.57
C SER A 176 2.57 31.69 22.09
N VAL A 177 3.14 30.87 21.22
CA VAL A 177 3.14 31.02 19.76
C VAL A 177 2.34 29.89 19.13
N SER A 178 1.42 30.21 18.23
CA SER A 178 0.77 29.20 17.39
C SER A 178 1.66 28.89 16.19
N VAL A 179 2.16 27.66 16.10
CA VAL A 179 2.88 27.15 14.94
C VAL A 179 1.88 26.40 14.08
N THR A 180 1.79 26.74 12.80
CA THR A 180 0.76 26.20 11.90
C THR A 180 1.36 25.79 10.56
N ALA A 181 0.73 24.81 9.92
CA ALA A 181 1.09 24.35 8.58
C ALA A 181 -0.15 23.95 7.80
N ASP A 182 -0.07 24.11 6.48
CA ASP A 182 -1.03 23.54 5.55
C ASP A 182 -0.44 22.25 4.98
N ALA A 183 -1.26 21.19 4.90
CA ALA A 183 -0.86 19.94 4.27
C ALA A 183 -2.01 19.37 3.42
N SER A 184 -1.66 18.78 2.28
CA SER A 184 -2.62 18.14 1.38
C SER A 184 -2.01 16.92 0.71
N ASP A 185 -2.86 15.99 0.28
CA ASP A 185 -2.48 14.71 -0.30
C ASP A 185 -3.58 14.23 -1.27
N ASN A 186 -3.26 13.31 -2.19
CA ASN A 186 -4.21 12.76 -3.17
C ASN A 186 -5.28 11.85 -2.54
N VAL A 187 -4.98 11.15 -1.45
CA VAL A 187 -5.95 10.33 -0.71
C VAL A 187 -6.32 11.02 0.60
N GLY A 188 -5.32 11.52 1.32
CA GLY A 188 -5.55 12.28 2.55
C GLY A 188 -4.34 12.29 3.48
N VAL A 189 -4.18 13.38 4.22
CA VAL A 189 -3.15 13.52 5.24
C VAL A 189 -3.63 12.86 6.53
N ALA A 190 -2.80 12.00 7.12
CA ALA A 190 -3.09 11.32 8.38
C ALA A 190 -2.58 12.07 9.62
N GLY A 191 -1.56 12.91 9.46
CA GLY A 191 -1.09 13.78 10.53
C GLY A 191 0.08 14.66 10.15
N VAL A 192 0.34 15.67 10.99
CA VAL A 192 1.43 16.62 10.88
C VAL A 192 2.19 16.69 12.21
N GLN A 193 3.46 16.34 12.20
CA GLN A 193 4.37 16.51 13.33
C GLN A 193 5.19 17.79 13.16
N PHE A 194 4.94 18.77 14.01
CA PHE A 194 5.77 19.97 14.11
C PHE A 194 7.08 19.67 14.83
N GLN A 195 8.15 20.36 14.46
CA GLN A 195 9.47 20.20 15.07
C GLN A 195 10.14 21.55 15.32
N LEU A 196 10.88 21.62 16.43
CA LEU A 196 11.77 22.72 16.80
C LEU A 196 13.19 22.17 16.84
N ASP A 197 14.08 22.73 16.03
CA ASP A 197 15.48 22.31 15.88
C ASP A 197 15.66 20.80 15.62
N GLY A 198 14.72 20.21 14.86
CA GLY A 198 14.70 18.78 14.53
C GLY A 198 14.13 17.87 15.62
N ALA A 199 13.71 18.42 16.77
CA ALA A 199 13.01 17.67 17.82
C ALA A 199 11.49 17.88 17.73
N PRO A 200 10.66 16.85 18.03
CA PRO A 200 9.19 16.99 18.06
C PRO A 200 8.73 18.13 18.97
N LEU A 201 7.93 19.03 18.42
CA LEU A 201 7.27 20.12 19.13
C LEU A 201 5.82 19.71 19.40
N GLY A 202 5.59 19.03 20.52
CA GLY A 202 4.29 18.46 20.88
C GLY A 202 3.99 17.13 20.19
N ALA A 203 2.77 16.64 20.38
CA ALA A 203 2.28 15.44 19.71
C ALA A 203 1.95 15.75 18.23
N GLU A 204 1.92 14.71 17.40
CA GLU A 204 1.41 14.80 16.03
C GLU A 204 -0.05 15.28 16.03
N ASP A 205 -0.35 16.28 15.20
CA ASP A 205 -1.70 16.75 14.99
C ASP A 205 -2.36 15.96 13.85
N THR A 206 -3.42 15.22 14.17
CA THR A 206 -4.11 14.31 13.24
C THR A 206 -5.37 14.92 12.63
N ALA A 207 -5.63 16.22 12.85
CA ALA A 207 -6.83 16.88 12.33
C ALA A 207 -6.53 18.30 11.80
N ALA A 208 -6.98 18.58 10.58
CA ALA A 208 -6.93 19.94 10.05
C ALA A 208 -7.94 20.86 10.76
N PRO A 209 -7.63 22.15 10.98
CA PRO A 209 -6.40 22.84 10.61
C PRO A 209 -5.21 22.50 11.54
N TYR A 210 -4.05 22.19 10.96
CA TYR A 210 -2.90 21.68 11.71
C TYR A 210 -2.20 22.78 12.49
N SER A 211 -2.08 22.60 13.80
CA SER A 211 -1.44 23.57 14.68
C SER A 211 -0.87 22.97 15.96
N VAL A 212 0.17 23.62 16.49
CA VAL A 212 0.65 23.36 17.85
C VAL A 212 0.90 24.67 18.58
N SER A 213 0.52 24.72 19.85
CA SER A 213 0.88 25.81 20.76
C SER A 213 2.28 25.58 21.32
N TRP A 214 3.19 26.51 21.02
CA TRP A 214 4.56 26.50 21.50
C TRP A 214 4.77 27.55 22.58
N ASN A 215 5.16 27.12 23.78
CA ASN A 215 5.68 28.00 24.80
C ASN A 215 7.17 28.27 24.54
N THR A 216 7.52 29.47 24.05
CA THR A 216 8.91 29.81 23.71
C THR A 216 9.85 29.86 24.92
N ALA A 217 9.31 29.89 26.14
CA ALA A 217 10.13 29.79 27.36
C ALA A 217 10.78 28.41 27.54
N THR A 218 10.38 27.40 26.76
CA THR A 218 11.04 26.08 26.76
C THR A 218 12.27 26.03 25.85
N ALA A 219 12.57 27.12 25.14
CA ALA A 219 13.72 27.28 24.26
C ALA A 219 14.62 28.42 24.74
N ALA A 220 15.91 28.36 24.40
CA ALA A 220 16.83 29.44 24.69
C ALA A 220 16.48 30.69 23.85
N ASN A 221 16.95 31.87 24.25
CA ASN A 221 16.90 33.02 23.36
C ASN A 221 17.90 32.84 22.21
N GLY A 222 17.50 33.24 21.00
CA GLY A 222 18.31 33.12 19.81
C GLY A 222 17.57 32.52 18.62
N THR A 223 18.32 32.13 17.61
CA THR A 223 17.78 31.59 16.36
C THR A 223 17.36 30.13 16.53
N HIS A 224 16.13 29.83 16.11
CA HIS A 224 15.56 28.48 16.10
C HIS A 224 14.96 28.15 14.73
N THR A 225 14.86 26.86 14.43
CA THR A 225 14.32 26.36 13.17
C THR A 225 13.05 25.57 13.41
N LEU A 226 11.96 25.99 12.79
CA LEU A 226 10.68 25.29 12.77
C LEU A 226 10.51 24.52 11.46
N THR A 227 10.04 23.29 11.56
CA THR A 227 9.63 22.48 10.40
C THR A 227 8.33 21.72 10.74
N ALA A 228 7.70 21.16 9.72
CA ALA A 228 6.57 20.25 9.86
C ALA A 228 6.79 19.04 8.96
N VAL A 229 6.49 17.84 9.45
CA VAL A 229 6.50 16.59 8.69
C VAL A 229 5.08 16.09 8.60
N ALA A 230 4.54 16.03 7.39
CA ALA A 230 3.24 15.45 7.12
C ALA A 230 3.40 13.99 6.71
N ARG A 231 2.44 13.15 7.10
CA ARG A 231 2.31 11.77 6.63
C ARG A 231 0.90 11.46 6.19
N ASP A 232 0.75 10.53 5.25
CA ASP A 232 -0.54 9.94 4.89
C ASP A 232 -0.81 8.64 5.69
N ALA A 233 -1.89 7.93 5.34
CA ALA A 233 -2.23 6.64 5.93
C ALA A 233 -1.40 5.47 5.39
N ALA A 234 -0.71 5.65 4.26
CA ALA A 234 0.21 4.69 3.67
C ALA A 234 1.66 4.86 4.19
N ASN A 235 1.88 5.79 5.13
CA ASN A 235 3.17 6.19 5.70
C ASN A 235 4.14 6.85 4.70
N ASN A 236 3.65 7.40 3.58
CA ASN A 236 4.44 8.31 2.78
C ASN A 236 4.59 9.63 3.54
N THR A 237 5.78 10.23 3.52
CA THR A 237 6.10 11.43 4.32
C THR A 237 6.69 12.54 3.47
N ALA A 238 6.38 13.78 3.82
CA ALA A 238 7.05 14.97 3.30
C ALA A 238 7.41 15.93 4.43
N THR A 239 8.53 16.64 4.27
CA THR A 239 9.00 17.66 5.22
C THR A 239 8.89 19.03 4.58
N ALA A 240 8.29 19.98 5.30
CA ALA A 240 8.18 21.36 4.85
C ALA A 240 9.56 22.03 4.80
N ALA A 241 9.69 23.04 3.94
CA ALA A 241 10.83 23.95 4.03
C ALA A 241 10.89 24.56 5.44
N SER A 242 12.10 24.62 6.01
CA SER A 242 12.31 25.13 7.35
C SER A 242 12.10 26.64 7.44
N VAL A 243 11.44 27.07 8.50
CA VAL A 243 11.24 28.48 8.86
C VAL A 243 12.14 28.81 10.03
N THR A 244 13.03 29.78 9.85
CA THR A 244 13.87 30.30 10.93
C THR A 244 13.13 31.39 11.68
N VAL A 245 13.17 31.37 13.01
CA VAL A 245 12.61 32.38 13.92
C VAL A 245 13.64 32.78 14.97
N THR A 246 13.46 33.96 15.57
CA THR A 246 14.28 34.40 16.71
C THR A 246 13.44 34.36 17.98
N VAL A 247 13.80 33.50 18.94
CA VAL A 247 13.21 33.54 20.28
C VAL A 247 13.84 34.68 21.07
N SER A 248 12.99 35.58 21.57
CA SER A 248 13.39 36.68 22.43
C SER A 248 12.42 36.79 23.61
N ASN A 249 12.47 35.81 24.51
CA ASN A 249 11.89 35.96 25.84
C ASN A 249 12.71 37.05 26.54
N GLY A 250 12.13 38.23 26.81
CA GLY A 250 12.91 39.39 27.25
C GLY A 250 13.87 39.05 28.41
N ALA A 251 15.03 39.71 28.46
CA ALA A 251 15.91 39.59 29.61
C ALA A 251 15.35 40.42 30.78
N LEU A 252 15.51 39.90 31.99
CA LEU A 252 15.30 40.65 33.23
C LEU A 252 16.23 41.86 33.21
N ALA A 253 15.66 43.06 33.29
CA ALA A 253 16.39 44.33 33.23
C ALA A 253 16.29 45.11 34.53
N SER A 254 17.31 45.91 34.83
CA SER A 254 17.25 46.87 35.94
C SER A 254 16.06 47.82 35.73
N GLY A 255 15.15 47.86 36.69
CA GLY A 255 13.91 48.64 36.62
C GLY A 255 12.66 47.82 36.33
N ASP A 256 12.80 46.52 36.02
CA ASP A 256 11.65 45.61 35.95
C ASP A 256 10.99 45.46 37.34
N LEU A 257 9.67 45.27 37.35
CA LEU A 257 8.86 45.10 38.55
C LEU A 257 8.25 43.69 38.58
N PHE A 258 8.42 42.99 39.70
CA PHE A 258 7.86 41.65 39.92
C PHE A 258 6.80 41.73 41.02
N ILE A 259 5.58 41.32 40.69
CA ILE A 259 4.44 41.30 41.62
C ILE A 259 4.04 39.85 41.86
N THR A 260 4.31 39.36 43.07
CA THR A 260 3.89 38.03 43.51
C THR A 260 2.40 38.04 43.86
N LEU A 261 1.63 37.10 43.31
CA LEU A 261 0.19 36.98 43.52
C LEU A 261 -0.16 35.83 44.48
N LEU A 262 -1.34 35.94 45.10
CA LEU A 262 -1.84 34.94 46.06
C LEU A 262 -2.20 33.60 45.39
N ASP A 263 -2.38 33.59 44.08
CA ASP A 263 -2.57 32.36 43.28
C ASP A 263 -1.25 31.64 42.96
N GLY A 264 -0.13 32.16 43.47
CA GLY A 264 1.19 31.61 43.24
C GLY A 264 1.88 32.11 41.98
N SER A 265 1.23 32.89 41.11
CA SER A 265 1.89 33.44 39.93
C SER A 265 2.71 34.69 40.25
N VAL A 266 3.67 35.02 39.38
CA VAL A 266 4.42 36.29 39.44
C VAL A 266 4.19 37.08 38.16
N GLN A 267 3.65 38.29 38.28
CA GLN A 267 3.59 39.23 37.16
C GLN A 267 4.95 39.91 37.00
N TRP A 268 5.51 39.82 35.80
CA TRP A 268 6.71 40.55 35.41
C TRP A 268 6.31 41.75 34.55
N HIS A 269 6.59 42.94 35.06
CA HIS A 269 6.36 44.20 34.39
C HIS A 269 7.70 44.83 33.96
N GLY A 270 7.69 45.52 32.83
CA GLY A 270 8.83 46.31 32.37
C GLY A 270 9.02 47.60 33.19
N PRO A 271 10.09 48.37 32.93
CA PRO A 271 10.36 49.63 33.62
C PRO A 271 9.33 50.72 33.34
N ASP A 272 8.54 50.55 32.28
CA ASP A 272 7.41 51.40 31.90
C ASP A 272 6.08 50.97 32.57
N GLY A 273 6.11 49.92 33.41
CA GLY A 273 4.95 49.35 34.09
C GLY A 273 4.10 48.42 33.23
N SER A 274 4.44 48.20 31.96
CA SER A 274 3.71 47.27 31.08
C SER A 274 3.92 45.82 31.51
N LEU A 275 2.85 45.01 31.55
CA LEU A 275 2.96 43.58 31.84
C LEU A 275 3.67 42.87 30.69
N ARG A 276 4.81 42.23 30.97
CA ARG A 276 5.62 41.46 30.01
C ARG A 276 5.27 39.99 30.01
N GLN A 277 5.09 39.40 31.19
CA GLN A 277 4.80 37.98 31.33
C GLN A 277 4.12 37.70 32.68
N VAL A 278 3.29 36.66 32.73
CA VAL A 278 2.87 36.04 33.99
C VAL A 278 3.62 34.72 34.13
N LEU A 279 4.53 34.69 35.09
CA LEU A 279 5.29 33.50 35.47
C LEU A 279 4.39 32.63 36.32
N SER A 280 3.74 31.67 35.65
CA SER A 280 2.86 30.71 36.28
C SER A 280 3.67 29.51 36.79
N PHE A 281 3.35 29.08 38.00
CA PHE A 281 3.93 27.91 38.62
C PHE A 281 2.82 26.89 38.88
N ILE A 282 3.12 25.60 38.73
CA ILE A 282 2.18 24.52 39.04
C ILE A 282 2.19 24.32 40.56
N SER A 283 1.57 25.26 41.29
CA SER A 283 1.25 25.04 42.69
C SER A 283 0.05 25.84 43.14
N ASP A 284 -0.66 25.26 44.09
CA ASP A 284 -1.76 25.80 44.88
C ASP A 284 -1.30 26.72 46.04
N GLY A 285 -0.02 27.14 46.05
CA GLY A 285 0.59 27.94 47.11
C GLY A 285 0.87 29.40 46.76
N GLN A 286 0.78 30.29 47.76
CA GLN A 286 1.04 31.73 47.63
C GLN A 286 2.53 32.00 47.36
N ALA A 287 2.82 32.86 46.37
CA ALA A 287 4.18 33.38 46.17
C ALA A 287 4.48 34.42 47.26
N SER A 288 5.50 34.19 48.10
CA SER A 288 5.77 35.04 49.27
C SER A 288 6.84 36.11 49.05
N SER A 289 7.72 35.91 48.09
CA SER A 289 8.82 36.83 47.76
C SER A 289 9.41 36.51 46.39
N ALA A 290 10.34 37.35 45.94
CA ALA A 290 11.13 37.18 44.72
C ALA A 290 12.56 37.65 45.00
N ALA A 291 13.55 36.87 44.56
CA ALA A 291 14.97 37.19 44.70
C ALA A 291 15.76 36.80 43.45
N PHE A 292 16.89 37.46 43.20
CA PHE A 292 17.73 37.20 42.03
C PHE A 292 19.13 36.73 42.45
N ASP A 293 19.68 35.74 41.75
CA ASP A 293 21.12 35.44 41.88
C ASP A 293 21.99 36.36 41.01
N ALA A 294 23.31 36.25 41.17
CA ALA A 294 24.28 37.04 40.40
C ALA A 294 24.24 36.76 38.88
N ALA A 295 23.64 35.65 38.44
CA ALA A 295 23.41 35.34 37.04
C ALA A 295 22.07 35.87 36.52
N GLY A 296 21.31 36.58 37.37
CA GLY A 296 20.01 37.15 37.05
C GLY A 296 18.87 36.14 37.05
N ASN A 297 19.06 34.92 37.59
CA ASN A 297 17.96 33.96 37.72
C ASN A 297 17.02 34.41 38.84
N LEU A 298 15.71 34.37 38.57
CA LEU A 298 14.67 34.69 39.55
C LEU A 298 14.31 33.44 40.36
N TYR A 299 14.24 33.59 41.68
CA TYR A 299 13.79 32.58 42.62
C TYR A 299 12.52 33.06 43.31
N VAL A 300 11.47 32.24 43.26
CA VAL A 300 10.16 32.54 43.82
C VAL A 300 9.81 31.46 44.84
N PRO A 301 9.86 31.79 46.12
CA PRO A 301 9.26 30.98 47.17
C PRO A 301 7.74 30.84 47.09
N HIS A 302 7.25 29.62 47.27
CA HIS A 302 5.83 29.28 47.39
C HIS A 302 5.52 28.64 48.74
N TRP A 303 4.45 29.12 49.38
CA TRP A 303 3.91 28.61 50.63
C TRP A 303 2.68 27.75 50.37
N TRP A 304 2.72 26.49 50.80
CA TRP A 304 1.57 25.57 50.75
C TRP A 304 0.75 25.64 52.04
N GLY A 305 -0.56 25.84 51.89
CA GLY A 305 -1.53 25.77 52.99
C GLY A 305 -1.89 27.12 53.61
N HIS A 306 -3.16 27.53 53.49
CA HIS A 306 -3.74 28.61 54.28
C HIS A 306 -4.02 28.19 55.75
N SER A 307 -3.79 26.92 56.10
CA SER A 307 -4.06 26.31 57.41
C SER A 307 -2.81 25.67 58.03
N PRO A 308 -2.56 25.88 59.34
CA PRO A 308 -1.42 25.26 60.03
C PRO A 308 -1.45 23.72 59.94
N GLY A 309 -0.36 23.11 59.46
CA GLY A 309 -0.14 21.65 59.54
C GLY A 309 -0.18 20.85 58.23
N MET A 310 -0.17 21.48 57.06
CA MET A 310 0.00 20.79 55.76
C MET A 310 1.45 20.88 55.23
N PRO A 311 1.98 19.89 54.48
CA PRO A 311 3.32 19.95 53.86
C PRO A 311 3.33 21.02 52.74
N GLY A 312 4.38 21.73 52.29
CA GLY A 312 5.77 22.05 52.66
C GLY A 312 6.30 23.04 51.59
N ASN A 313 7.23 23.96 51.91
CA ASN A 313 7.63 25.07 51.02
C ASN A 313 8.40 24.63 49.76
N MET A 314 8.24 25.33 48.64
CA MET A 314 9.04 25.13 47.41
C MET A 314 9.65 26.45 46.91
N VAL A 315 10.77 26.38 46.19
CA VAL A 315 11.32 27.53 45.47
C VAL A 315 11.32 27.23 43.97
N ALA A 316 10.52 27.97 43.22
CA ALA A 316 10.55 27.96 41.76
C ALA A 316 11.72 28.81 41.27
N ARG A 317 12.46 28.30 40.28
CA ARG A 317 13.58 29.01 39.66
C ARG A 317 13.22 29.34 38.22
N TYR A 318 13.54 30.56 37.81
CA TYR A 318 13.41 31.05 36.45
C TYR A 318 14.75 31.62 35.99
N SER A 319 15.07 31.50 34.71
CA SER A 319 16.29 32.04 34.12
C SER A 319 16.29 33.56 34.11
N SER A 320 17.42 34.16 33.75
CA SER A 320 17.53 35.58 33.40
C SER A 320 16.66 36.03 32.22
N SER A 321 16.04 35.10 31.49
CA SER A 321 15.03 35.33 30.45
C SER A 321 13.62 34.91 30.89
N ALA A 322 13.39 34.85 32.21
CA ALA A 322 12.13 34.49 32.84
C ALA A 322 11.58 33.11 32.41
N SER A 323 12.47 32.20 32.02
CA SER A 323 12.13 30.85 31.58
C SER A 323 12.19 29.90 32.78
N TYR A 324 11.15 29.11 33.04
CA TYR A 324 11.12 28.22 34.20
C TYR A 324 12.21 27.14 34.12
N LEU A 325 13.08 27.07 35.13
CA LEU A 325 14.24 26.16 35.20
C LEU A 325 14.01 24.97 36.13
N GLY A 326 12.85 24.87 36.76
CA GLY A 326 12.53 23.85 37.75
C GLY A 326 12.26 24.42 39.14
N ALA A 327 11.91 23.56 40.07
CA ALA A 327 11.71 23.89 41.47
C ALA A 327 12.52 22.95 42.35
N PHE A 328 12.97 23.45 43.49
CA PHE A 328 13.70 22.67 44.48
C PHE A 328 13.08 22.85 45.86
N GLY A 329 13.22 21.82 46.70
CA GLY A 329 12.72 21.86 48.08
C GLY A 329 11.55 20.95 48.45
N SER A 330 11.34 19.82 47.77
CA SER A 330 10.32 18.86 48.21
C SER A 330 10.66 18.30 49.61
N GLY A 331 10.07 18.84 50.67
CA GLY A 331 10.19 18.36 52.04
C GLY A 331 10.70 19.40 53.04
N TYR A 332 9.75 20.01 53.77
CA TYR A 332 9.83 20.55 55.14
C TYR A 332 10.96 21.50 55.59
N ASN A 333 11.93 21.92 54.79
CA ASN A 333 13.03 22.75 55.33
C ASN A 333 13.67 23.78 54.39
N CYS A 334 12.99 24.15 53.32
CA CYS A 334 13.36 25.35 52.56
C CYS A 334 12.85 26.52 53.38
N ASP A 335 13.74 27.22 54.09
CA ASP A 335 13.43 28.56 54.56
C ASP A 335 13.58 29.51 53.36
N PRO A 336 12.48 29.95 52.74
CA PRO A 336 12.57 30.83 51.59
C PRO A 336 13.17 32.21 51.91
N SER A 337 13.26 32.57 53.20
CA SER A 337 13.92 33.79 53.63
C SER A 337 15.45 33.71 53.57
N SER A 338 16.03 32.52 53.34
CA SER A 338 17.47 32.39 53.11
C SER A 338 17.90 32.74 51.69
N VAL A 339 16.96 33.01 50.79
CA VAL A 339 17.22 33.51 49.44
C VAL A 339 17.17 35.04 49.49
N THR A 340 18.18 35.65 50.13
CA THR A 340 18.43 37.10 50.12
C THR A 340 19.52 37.45 49.14
#